data_AF-A0A7D9N695-F1
#
_entry.id   AF-A0A7D9N695-F1
#
_cell.length_a   1.000
_cell.length_b   1.000
_cell.length_c   1.000
_cell.angle_alpha   90.00
_cell.angle_beta   90.00
_cell.angle_gamma   90.00
#
_symmetry.space_group_name_H-M   'P 1'
#
loop_
_entity.id
_entity.type
_entity.pdbx_description
1 polymer ?
#
loop_
_entity_poly.entity_id
_entity_poly.type
_entity_poly.pdbx_seq_one_letter_code
_entity_poly.pdbx_strand_id
1 'polypeptide(L)' 'MDYPKVLDLEKGPKVYFELKDSENLVKKLPTALDWENLIFELPEEKVKIDKNGNYDPKKSPNFHDWMVNG' A
#
# COMPACT_ATOMS: atom_id res chain seq x y z
N MET A 1 -33.76 -0.56 5.62
CA MET A 1 -32.67 -1.13 4.79
C MET A 1 -31.44 -1.27 5.65
N ASP A 2 -30.83 -2.44 5.63
CA ASP A 2 -29.60 -2.73 6.36
C ASP A 2 -28.42 -2.45 5.41
N TYR A 3 -28.01 -1.17 5.34
CA TYR A 3 -27.04 -0.66 4.35
C TYR A 3 -25.73 -1.47 4.19
N PRO A 4 -25.14 -2.09 5.24
CA PRO A 4 -23.94 -2.90 5.10
C PRO A 4 -24.11 -4.13 4.20
N LYS A 5 -25.30 -4.75 4.19
CA LYS A 5 -25.58 -5.96 3.40
C LYS A 5 -25.71 -5.70 1.89
N VAL A 6 -26.05 -4.47 1.51
CA VAL A 6 -26.23 -4.09 0.10
C VAL A 6 -24.89 -3.74 -0.57
N LEU A 7 -23.89 -3.40 0.22
CA LEU A 7 -22.56 -2.97 -0.24
C LEU A 7 -21.48 -4.04 -0.08
N ASP A 8 -21.85 -5.27 0.32
CA ASP A 8 -20.92 -6.36 0.66
C ASP A 8 -19.84 -5.93 1.67
N LEU A 9 -20.23 -5.08 2.62
CA LEU A 9 -19.34 -4.56 3.64
C LEU A 9 -19.48 -5.40 4.90
N GLU A 10 -18.42 -6.12 5.24
CA GLU A 10 -18.26 -6.73 6.56
C GLU A 10 -18.12 -5.65 7.65
N LYS A 11 -18.27 -6.02 8.92
CA LYS A 11 -18.01 -5.09 10.03
C LYS A 11 -16.50 -4.86 10.20
N GLY A 12 -16.06 -3.60 10.30
CA GLY A 12 -14.67 -3.25 10.61
C GLY A 12 -13.85 -2.54 9.52
N PRO A 13 -14.06 -2.74 8.21
CA PRO A 13 -13.38 -1.99 7.16
C PRO A 13 -13.68 -0.48 7.24
N LYS A 14 -12.67 0.32 6.93
CA LYS A 14 -12.86 1.75 6.69
C LYS A 14 -13.36 1.95 5.27
N VAL A 15 -14.25 2.93 5.08
CA VAL A 15 -14.79 3.31 3.77
C VAL A 15 -14.58 4.80 3.57
N TYR A 16 -14.56 5.24 2.31
CA TYR A 16 -14.66 6.64 1.97
C TYR A 16 -16.02 6.92 1.32
N PHE A 17 -16.56 8.10 1.62
CA PHE A 17 -17.78 8.62 1.02
C PHE A 17 -17.40 9.76 0.07
N GLU A 18 -17.89 9.68 -1.15
CA GLU A 18 -17.72 10.71 -2.16
C GLU A 18 -19.11 11.14 -2.63
N LEU A 19 -19.42 12.42 -2.51
CA LEU A 19 -20.63 13.01 -3.08
C LEU A 19 -20.30 13.51 -4.48
N LYS A 20 -20.91 12.92 -5.50
CA LYS A 20 -20.73 13.34 -6.89
C LYS A 20 -22.08 13.58 -7.53
N ASP A 21 -22.25 14.79 -8.06
CA ASP A 21 -23.49 15.31 -8.66
C ASP A 21 -24.70 15.27 -7.70
N SER A 22 -25.30 14.11 -7.48
CA SER A 22 -26.35 13.87 -6.47
C SER A 22 -26.34 12.43 -5.93
N GLU A 23 -25.26 11.69 -6.19
CA GLU A 23 -25.07 10.31 -5.75
C GLU A 23 -24.04 10.24 -4.62
N ASN A 24 -24.31 9.37 -3.64
CA ASN A 24 -23.32 9.01 -2.62
C ASN A 24 -22.61 7.75 -3.07
N LEU A 25 -21.33 7.88 -3.43
CA LEU A 25 -20.45 6.76 -3.70
C LEU A 25 -19.81 6.32 -2.39
N VAL A 26 -20.00 5.05 -2.04
CA VAL A 26 -19.30 4.41 -0.93
C VAL A 26 -18.30 3.44 -1.53
N LYS A 27 -17.01 3.61 -1.21
CA LYS A 27 -16.00 2.62 -1.61
C LYS A 27 -15.16 2.19 -0.43
N LYS A 28 -14.74 0.92 -0.45
CA LYS A 28 -13.84 0.34 0.53
C LYS A 28 -12.48 1.04 0.42
N LEU A 29 -11.91 1.43 1.56
CA LEU A 29 -10.51 1.87 1.58
C LEU A 29 -9.61 0.64 1.49
N PRO A 30 -8.57 0.67 0.65
CA PRO A 30 -7.59 -0.41 0.63
C PRO A 30 -6.96 -0.56 2.02
N THR A 31 -6.88 -1.80 2.49
CA THR A 31 -6.17 -2.18 3.71
C THR A 31 -4.66 -2.12 3.50
N ALA A 32 -3.88 -2.24 4.59
CA ALA A 32 -2.43 -2.36 4.48
C ALA A 32 -2.02 -3.56 3.59
N LEU A 33 -2.74 -4.67 3.68
CA LEU A 33 -2.53 -5.85 2.83
C LEU A 33 -2.91 -5.58 1.37
N ASP A 34 -3.99 -4.85 1.11
CA ASP A 34 -4.38 -4.49 -0.27
C ASP A 34 -3.29 -3.61 -0.92
N TRP A 35 -2.72 -2.67 -0.15
CA TRP A 35 -1.59 -1.85 -0.59
C TRP A 35 -0.32 -2.68 -0.81
N GLU A 36 0.02 -3.58 0.12
CA GLU A 36 1.17 -4.49 0.00
C GLU A 36 1.07 -5.35 -1.27
N ASN A 37 -0.10 -5.94 -1.53
CA ASN A 37 -0.33 -6.74 -2.72
C ASN A 37 -0.23 -5.91 -4.01
N LEU A 38 -0.72 -4.66 -4.01
CA LEU A 38 -0.64 -3.77 -5.16
C LEU A 38 0.80 -3.41 -5.52
N ILE A 39 1.63 -3.13 -4.51
CA ILE A 39 3.04 -2.75 -4.72
C ILE A 39 3.96 -3.96 -4.92
N PHE A 40 3.54 -5.16 -4.51
CA PHE A 40 4.33 -6.39 -4.66
C PHE A 40 4.67 -6.70 -6.12
N GLU A 41 3.81 -6.33 -7.06
CA GLU A 41 4.06 -6.51 -8.50
C GLU A 41 5.06 -5.49 -9.06
N LEU A 42 5.35 -4.42 -8.33
CA LEU A 42 6.34 -3.43 -8.76
C LEU A 42 7.76 -3.99 -8.54
N PRO A 43 8.71 -3.71 -9.45
CA PRO A 43 10.09 -4.12 -9.27
C PRO A 43 10.70 -3.37 -8.09
N GLU A 44 10.62 -3.96 -6.89
CA GLU A 44 11.25 -3.44 -5.67
C GLU A 44 12.67 -3.98 -5.51
N GLU A 45 13.60 -3.08 -5.18
CA GLU A 45 14.94 -3.48 -4.78
C GLU A 45 14.93 -3.95 -3.31
N LYS A 46 15.08 -5.26 -3.10
CA LYS A 46 15.16 -5.84 -1.75
C LYS A 46 16.54 -5.64 -1.14
N VAL A 47 16.67 -4.63 -0.28
CA VAL A 47 17.92 -4.35 0.46
C VAL A 47 18.04 -5.28 1.65
N LYS A 48 19.06 -6.13 1.64
CA LYS A 48 19.40 -6.99 2.79
C LYS A 48 20.42 -6.29 3.66
N ILE A 49 20.00 -5.90 4.85
CA ILE A 49 20.86 -5.29 5.88
C ILE A 49 21.28 -6.38 6.85
N ASP A 50 22.59 -6.50 7.12
CA ASP A 50 23.12 -7.46 8.09
C ASP A 50 22.94 -6.98 9.54
N LYS A 51 23.31 -7.83 10.50
CA LYS A 51 23.18 -7.53 11.95
C LYS A 51 24.02 -6.32 12.39
N ASN A 52 25.00 -5.91 11.61
CA ASN A 52 25.90 -4.79 11.88
C ASN A 52 25.47 -3.52 11.13
N GLY A 53 24.34 -3.56 10.40
CA GLY A 53 23.82 -2.42 9.64
C GLY A 53 24.43 -2.26 8.25
N ASN A 54 25.23 -3.20 7.75
CA ASN A 54 25.82 -3.11 6.41
C ASN A 54 24.92 -3.73 5.34
N TYR A 55 25.05 -3.23 4.12
CA TYR A 55 24.45 -3.80 2.92
C TYR A 55 25.50 -3.87 1.80
N ASP A 56 25.21 -4.59 0.71
CA ASP A 56 26.10 -4.70 -0.46
C ASP A 56 25.64 -3.71 -1.54
N PRO A 57 26.39 -2.62 -1.81
CA PRO A 57 26.03 -1.62 -2.81
C PRO A 57 25.86 -2.18 -4.22
N LYS A 58 26.52 -3.31 -4.54
CA LYS A 58 26.41 -3.92 -5.86
C LYS A 58 25.11 -4.72 -6.02
N LYS A 59 24.57 -5.25 -4.92
CA LYS A 59 23.27 -5.95 -4.91
C LYS A 59 22.10 -4.99 -4.74
N SER A 60 22.37 -3.80 -4.20
CA SER A 60 21.38 -2.77 -3.95
C SER A 60 21.86 -1.40 -4.48
N PRO A 61 22.01 -1.26 -5.81
CA PRO A 61 22.59 -0.07 -6.41
C PRO A 61 21.69 1.16 -6.32
N ASN A 62 20.36 1.03 -6.44
CA ASN A 62 19.47 2.19 -6.35
C ASN A 62 19.40 2.68 -4.91
N PHE A 63 19.38 1.77 -3.93
CA PHE A 63 19.47 2.17 -2.51
C PHE A 63 20.79 2.85 -2.20
N HIS A 64 21.90 2.35 -2.76
CA HIS A 64 23.20 2.99 -2.58
C HIS A 64 23.24 4.41 -3.16
N ASP A 65 22.73 4.58 -4.38
CA ASP A 65 22.65 5.89 -5.04
C ASP A 65 21.83 6.88 -4.22
N TRP A 66 20.66 6.48 -3.71
CA TRP A 66 19.85 7.31 -2.82
C TRP A 66 20.59 7.70 -1.53
N MET A 67 21.31 6.78 -0.91
CA MET A 67 22.05 7.05 0.33
C MET A 67 23.24 8.00 0.14
N VAL A 68 23.83 8.05 -1.07
CA VAL A 68 25.02 8.84 -1.37
C VAL A 68 24.68 10.16 -2.07
N ASN A 69 23.66 10.17 -2.92
CA ASN A 69 23.32 11.27 -3.84
C ASN A 69 21.89 11.83 -3.66
N GLY A 70 21.12 11.32 -2.69
CA GLY A 70 19.72 11.70 -2.43
C GLY A 70 19.50 13.13 -1.94
#